data_AF-A0A9C8XGL1-F1
#
_entry.id   AF-A0A9C8XGL1-F1
#
_cell.length_a   1.000
_cell.length_b   1.000
_cell.length_c   1.000
_cell.angle_alpha   90.00
_cell.angle_beta   90.00
_cell.angle_gamma   90.00
#
_symmetry.space_group_name_H-M   'P 1'
#
loop_
_entity.id
_entity.type
_entity.pdbx_description
1 polymer ?
#
loop_
_entity_poly.entity_id
_entity_poly.type
_entity_poly.pdbx_seq_one_letter_code
_entity_poly.pdbx_strand_id
1 'polypeptide(L)'
;MSLKIAVMPGDGIGIEIVAEAVKILEHYKSQGRLDVELSEAPVGGAGYDAAGKPLPDETLALARESDAILFGAIGGPEYDSLAREL
;
A
#
# COMPACT_ATOMS: atom_id res chain seq x y z
N MET A 1 -7.44 11.33 18.12
CA MET A 1 -7.48 11.25 16.64
C MET A 1 -6.83 9.94 16.28
N SER A 2 -7.51 9.14 15.45
CA SER A 2 -6.94 7.89 14.95
C SER A 2 -5.82 8.20 13.96
N LEU A 3 -4.75 7.39 13.97
CA LEU A 3 -3.66 7.51 12.99
C LEU A 3 -4.09 6.86 11.67
N LYS A 4 -4.07 7.62 10.58
CA LYS A 4 -4.41 7.13 9.24
C LYS A 4 -3.19 6.50 8.59
N ILE A 5 -3.31 5.25 8.17
CA ILE A 5 -2.24 4.51 7.50
C ILE A 5 -2.72 4.07 6.12
N ALA A 6 -2.06 4.57 5.08
CA ALA A 6 -2.21 4.04 3.73
C ALA A 6 -1.47 2.70 3.64
N VAL A 7 -2.19 1.63 3.32
CA VAL A 7 -1.63 0.30 3.12
C VAL A 7 -1.43 0.08 1.63
N MET A 8 -0.19 -0.15 1.22
CA MET A 8 0.21 -0.29 -0.18
C MET A 8 0.99 -1.59 -0.36
N PRO A 9 0.30 -2.74 -0.50
CA PRO A 9 0.96 -4.05 -0.55
C PRO A 9 1.88 -4.21 -1.77
N GLY A 10 1.50 -3.61 -2.90
CA GLY A 10 2.24 -3.68 -4.15
C GLY A 10 2.16 -5.06 -4.80
N ASP A 11 3.30 -5.61 -5.19
CA ASP A 11 3.44 -6.78 -6.05
C ASP A 11 4.18 -7.94 -5.36
N GLY A 12 3.99 -9.15 -5.91
CA GLY A 12 4.69 -10.35 -5.47
C GLY A 12 4.56 -10.59 -3.96
N ILE A 13 5.69 -10.80 -3.29
CA ILE A 13 5.72 -11.07 -1.84
C ILE A 13 5.20 -9.89 -1.00
N GLY A 14 5.13 -8.67 -1.56
CA GLY A 14 4.59 -7.49 -0.88
C GLY A 14 3.17 -7.72 -0.39
N ILE A 15 2.34 -8.41 -1.19
CA ILE A 15 0.96 -8.76 -0.86
C ILE A 15 0.91 -9.68 0.38
N GLU A 16 1.75 -10.72 0.40
CA GLU A 16 1.78 -11.71 1.46
C GLU A 16 2.26 -11.12 2.79
N ILE A 17 3.39 -10.38 2.76
CA ILE A 17 4.00 -9.86 4.00
C ILE A 17 3.21 -8.68 4.60
N VAL A 18 2.60 -7.84 3.76
CA VAL A 18 1.77 -6.72 4.25
C VAL A 18 0.49 -7.24 4.88
N ALA A 19 -0.10 -8.32 4.36
CA ALA A 19 -1.26 -8.96 5.00
C ALA A 19 -0.94 -9.41 6.45
N GLU A 20 0.25 -9.96 6.71
CA GLU A 20 0.67 -10.33 8.07
C GLU A 20 0.90 -9.09 8.96
N ALA A 21 1.48 -8.02 8.42
CA ALA A 21 1.62 -6.76 9.15
C ALA A 21 0.25 -6.18 9.56
N VAL A 22 -0.73 -6.19 8.64
CA VAL A 22 -2.11 -5.74 8.92
C VAL A 22 -2.75 -6.57 10.03
N LYS A 23 -2.56 -7.90 10.06
CA LYS A 23 -3.09 -8.74 11.15
C LYS A 23 -2.55 -8.32 12.53
N ILE A 24 -1.27 -7.94 12.62
CA ILE A 24 -0.67 -7.47 13.87
C ILE A 24 -1.24 -6.10 14.28
N LEU A 25 -1.41 -5.18 13.32
CA LEU A 25 -2.02 -3.87 13.58
C LEU A 25 -3.46 -4.02 14.07
N GLU A 26 -4.26 -4.83 13.39
CA GLU A 26 -5.64 -5.13 13.77
C GLU A 26 -5.72 -5.86 15.12
N HIS A 27 -4.76 -6.73 15.44
CA HIS A 27 -4.68 -7.34 16.76
C HIS A 27 -4.53 -6.28 17.85
N TYR A 28 -3.56 -5.36 17.74
CA TYR A 28 -3.39 -4.30 18.74
C TYR A 28 -4.56 -3.32 18.80
N LYS A 29 -5.20 -3.03 17.66
CA LYS A 29 -6.42 -2.25 17.57
C LYS A 29 -7.58 -2.90 18.32
N SER A 30 -7.78 -4.21 18.14
CA SER A 30 -8.82 -4.98 18.86
C SER A 30 -8.65 -4.96 20.39
N GLN A 31 -7.41 -4.79 20.86
CA GLN A 31 -7.08 -4.69 22.29
C GLN A 31 -7.22 -3.25 22.83
N GLY A 32 -7.60 -2.27 21.99
CA GLY A 32 -7.64 -0.86 22.37
C GLY A 32 -6.26 -0.26 22.66
N ARG A 33 -5.18 -0.91 22.22
CA ARG A 33 -3.79 -0.49 22.45
C ARG A 33 -3.23 0.36 21.33
N LEU A 34 -3.93 0.42 20.21
CA LEU A 34 -3.58 1.17 19.02
C LEU A 34 -4.85 1.73 18.38
N ASP A 35 -4.88 3.04 18.13
CA ASP A 35 -5.97 3.72 17.43
C ASP A 35 -5.51 4.05 16.00
N VAL A 36 -5.84 3.17 15.06
CA VAL A 36 -5.46 3.29 13.64
C VAL A 36 -6.64 3.04 12.69
N GLU A 37 -6.67 3.80 11.61
CA GLU A 37 -7.50 3.61 10.43
C GLU A 37 -6.63 3.16 9.27
N LEU A 38 -6.92 1.98 8.72
CA LEU A 38 -6.15 1.39 7.62
C LEU A 38 -6.96 1.56 6.33
N SER A 39 -6.34 2.07 5.27
CA SER A 39 -6.95 2.21 3.95
C SER A 39 -6.01 1.67 2.89
N GLU A 40 -6.47 0.69 2.11
CA GLU A 40 -5.64 0.02 1.12
C GLU A 40 -5.72 0.69 -0.25
N ALA A 41 -4.60 0.78 -0.96
CA ALA A 41 -4.55 1.30 -2.33
C ALA A 41 -3.48 0.59 -3.19
N PRO A 42 -3.73 0.44 -4.51
CA PRO A 42 -2.81 -0.22 -5.41
C PRO A 42 -1.59 0.64 -5.75
N VAL A 43 -0.41 0.02 -5.87
CA VAL A 43 0.85 0.66 -6.28
C VAL A 43 1.73 -0.34 -7.01
N GLY A 44 2.72 0.12 -7.78
CA GLY A 44 3.61 -0.75 -8.55
C GLY A 44 2.93 -1.34 -9.77
N GLY A 45 3.20 -2.61 -10.07
CA GLY A 45 2.52 -3.38 -11.10
C GLY A 45 1.01 -3.40 -10.91
N ALA A 46 0.53 -3.65 -9.69
CA ALA A 46 -0.90 -3.59 -9.35
C ALA A 46 -1.52 -2.21 -9.62
N GLY A 47 -0.76 -1.12 -9.37
CA GLY A 47 -1.18 0.23 -9.73
C GLY A 47 -1.27 0.44 -11.25
N TYR A 48 -0.26 -0.07 -11.97
CA TYR A 48 -0.21 0.00 -13.42
C TYR A 48 -1.37 -0.78 -14.07
N ASP A 49 -1.67 -1.98 -13.59
CA ASP A 49 -2.77 -2.80 -14.08
C ASP A 49 -4.13 -2.14 -13.81
N ALA A 50 -4.28 -1.45 -12.68
CA ALA A 50 -5.52 -0.78 -12.31
C ALA A 50 -5.77 0.54 -13.06
N ALA A 51 -4.72 1.35 -13.28
CA ALA A 51 -4.86 2.73 -13.73
C ALA A 51 -3.90 3.17 -14.85
N GLY A 52 -3.13 2.26 -15.43
CA GLY A 52 -2.13 2.53 -16.47
C GLY A 52 -0.88 3.28 -15.98
N LYS A 53 -0.69 3.41 -14.67
CA LYS A 53 0.46 4.07 -14.05
C LYS A 53 0.87 3.40 -12.74
N PRO A 54 2.17 3.27 -12.46
CA PRO A 54 2.64 2.56 -11.26
C PRO A 54 2.23 3.26 -9.95
N LEU A 55 1.94 4.56 -10.00
CA LEU A 55 1.38 5.30 -8.88
C LEU A 55 0.09 6.01 -9.32
N PRO A 56 -1.09 5.39 -9.11
CA PRO A 56 -2.37 6.00 -9.40
C PRO A 56 -2.56 7.35 -8.66
N ASP A 57 -3.29 8.31 -9.25
CA ASP A 57 -3.52 9.62 -8.61
C ASP A 57 -4.30 9.46 -7.30
N GLU A 58 -5.26 8.54 -7.28
CA GLU A 58 -6.04 8.21 -6.08
C GLU A 58 -5.15 7.60 -4.98
N THR A 59 -4.20 6.73 -5.35
CA THR A 59 -3.21 6.20 -4.40
C THR A 59 -2.31 7.32 -3.86
N LEU A 60 -1.86 8.24 -4.71
CA LEU A 60 -1.08 9.41 -4.27
C LEU A 60 -1.90 10.35 -3.38
N ALA A 61 -3.18 10.56 -3.69
CA ALA A 61 -4.08 11.35 -2.85
C ALA A 61 -4.24 10.70 -1.47
N LEU A 62 -4.52 9.40 -1.41
CA LEU A 62 -4.59 8.66 -0.15
C LEU A 62 -3.28 8.76 0.66
N ALA A 63 -2.13 8.62 0.00
CA ALA A 63 -0.82 8.76 0.64
C ALA A 63 -0.64 10.14 1.29
N ARG A 64 -1.09 11.20 0.61
CA ARG A 64 -0.99 12.59 1.11
C ARG A 64 -1.96 12.89 2.26
N GLU A 65 -3.08 12.19 2.30
CA GLU A 65 -4.10 12.33 3.35
C GLU A 65 -3.83 11.45 4.59
N SER A 66 -2.84 10.55 4.49
CA SER A 66 -2.46 9.62 5.55
C SER A 66 -1.31 10.15 6.39
N ASP A 67 -1.27 9.74 7.66
CA ASP A 67 -0.18 10.07 8.60
C ASP A 67 1.06 9.21 8.35
N ALA A 68 0.87 8.01 7.81
CA ALA A 68 1.93 7.07 7.47
C ALA A 68 1.55 6.18 6.28
N ILE A 69 2.57 5.52 5.71
CA ILE A 69 2.41 4.55 4.62
C ILE A 69 3.02 3.22 5.08
N LEU A 70 2.24 2.15 5.06
CA LEU A 70 2.71 0.78 5.17
C LEU A 70 2.91 0.25 3.74
N PHE A 71 4.17 0.29 3.28
CA PHE A 71 4.54 -0.06 1.91
C PHE A 71 5.16 -1.46 1.85
N GLY A 72 4.69 -2.29 0.91
CA GLY A 72 5.21 -3.63 0.67
C GLY A 72 6.41 -3.62 -0.29
N ALA A 73 6.28 -4.37 -1.39
CA ALA A 73 7.29 -4.45 -2.44
C ALA A 73 6.62 -4.15 -3.78
N ILE A 74 7.35 -3.63 -4.76
CA ILE A 74 6.83 -3.42 -6.12
C ILE A 74 7.80 -3.95 -7.17
N GLY A 75 7.27 -4.25 -8.34
CA GLY A 75 8.00 -4.73 -9.49
C GLY A 75 7.76 -6.22 -9.77
N GLY A 76 8.08 -6.60 -11.01
CA GLY A 76 7.95 -7.94 -11.54
C GLY A 76 8.50 -7.97 -12.96
N PRO A 77 8.97 -9.13 -13.47
CA PRO A 77 9.53 -9.22 -14.82
C PRO A 77 8.56 -8.76 -15.91
N GLU A 78 7.25 -8.81 -15.66
CA GLU A 78 6.21 -8.34 -16.58
C GLU A 78 6.31 -6.84 -16.85
N TYR A 79 6.81 -6.08 -15.87
CA TYR A 79 6.86 -4.62 -15.89
C TYR A 79 8.25 -4.05 -16.22
N ASP A 80 9.26 -4.90 -16.41
CA ASP A 80 10.65 -4.47 -16.66
C ASP A 80 10.84 -3.70 -17.98
N SER A 81 9.93 -3.92 -18.95
CA SER A 81 9.94 -3.23 -20.24
C SER A 81 9.22 -1.88 -20.23
N LEU A 82 8.53 -1.53 -19.14
CA LEU A 82 7.85 -0.25 -19.03
C LEU A 82 8.86 0.90 -19.03
N ALA A 83 8.48 1.99 -19.72
CA ALA A 83 9.27 3.21 -19.72
C ALA A 83 9.36 3.77 -18.30
N ARG A 84 10.58 3.97 -17.81
CA ARG A 84 10.85 4.66 -16.55
C ARG A 84 11.00 6.14 -16.85
N GLU A 85 9.92 6.89 -16.70
CA GLU A 85 9.98 8.36 -16.71
C GLU A 85 10.61 8.79 -15.37
N LEU A 86 11.88 9.20 -15.42
CA LEU A 86 12.67 9.69 -14.28
C LEU A 86 12.55 11.21 -14.13
#